data_AF-A0A381T990-F1
#
_entry.id   AF-A0A381T990-F1
#
_cell.length_a   1.000
_cell.length_b   1.000
_cell.length_c   1.000
_cell.angle_alpha   90.00
_cell.angle_beta   90.00
_cell.angle_gamma   90.00
#
_symmetry.space_group_name_H-M   'P 1'
#
loop_
_entity.id
_entity.type
_entity.pdbx_description
1 polymer ?
#
loop_
_entity_poly.entity_id
_entity_poly.type
_entity_poly.pdbx_seq_one_letter_code
_entity_poly.pdbx_strand_id
1 'polypeptide(L)'
;MSEATVLESRVSKLEQDNRRLKLTVGVLLLLMAAVPLIGAVMPEQIPELVQARQFQVIDEDEIIRASMNIGGISYYDENRTIRARLTADGFFHWDENRESLALMSDDGIFYTDDNQTIRVEMDADGIRYLDENGILRASINAGGIAHVGDNGKVRSSMTDYGVESFDENGTRRGAMTVAGILYGDENGTSRAVMAANGIGYYDENRRLVWRAPER
;
A
#
# COMPACT_ATOMS: atom_id res chain seq x y z
N MET A 1 94.31 -33.32 -27.91
CA MET A 1 92.91 -32.95 -28.22
C MET A 1 92.97 -32.12 -29.49
N SER A 2 92.32 -32.53 -30.58
CA SER A 2 92.44 -31.85 -31.87
C SER A 2 91.45 -30.69 -31.99
N GLU A 3 91.75 -29.69 -32.81
CA GLU A 3 90.86 -28.53 -33.03
C GLU A 3 89.47 -28.97 -33.51
N ALA A 4 89.38 -30.04 -34.31
CA ALA A 4 88.13 -30.66 -34.73
C ALA A 4 87.22 -31.04 -33.55
N THR A 5 87.76 -31.73 -32.53
CA THR A 5 86.98 -32.11 -31.33
C THR A 5 86.49 -30.92 -30.50
N VAL A 6 87.21 -29.78 -30.55
CA VAL A 6 86.78 -28.53 -29.91
C VAL A 6 85.68 -27.84 -30.72
N LEU A 7 85.76 -27.87 -32.05
CA LEU A 7 84.73 -27.34 -32.95
C LEU A 7 83.42 -28.13 -32.83
N GLU A 8 83.47 -29.46 -32.88
CA GLU A 8 82.27 -30.32 -32.70
C GLU A 8 81.57 -30.07 -31.37
N SER A 9 82.34 -29.95 -30.27
CA SER A 9 81.79 -29.61 -28.94
C SER A 9 81.10 -28.24 -28.92
N ARG A 10 81.68 -27.23 -29.58
CA ARG A 10 81.09 -25.88 -29.68
C ARG A 10 79.83 -25.86 -30.55
N VAL A 11 79.83 -26.58 -31.68
CA VAL A 11 78.66 -26.70 -32.57
C VAL A 11 77.51 -27.42 -31.86
N SER A 12 77.77 -28.57 -31.23
CA SER A 12 76.74 -29.32 -30.49
C SER A 12 76.12 -28.49 -29.35
N LYS A 13 76.93 -27.71 -28.63
CA LYS A 13 76.42 -26.78 -27.61
C LYS A 13 75.54 -25.68 -28.22
N LEU A 14 75.97 -25.07 -29.33
CA LEU A 14 75.18 -24.05 -30.03
C LEU A 14 73.84 -24.60 -30.54
N GLU A 15 73.79 -25.82 -31.04
CA GLU A 15 72.53 -26.48 -31.43
C GLU A 15 71.60 -26.70 -30.23
N GLN A 16 72.14 -27.16 -29.09
CA GLN A 16 71.36 -27.35 -27.86
C GLN A 16 70.81 -26.02 -27.32
N ASP A 17 71.63 -24.97 -27.30
CA ASP A 17 71.24 -23.64 -26.83
C ASP A 17 70.22 -23.00 -27.80
N ASN A 18 70.37 -23.19 -29.12
CA ASN A 18 69.41 -22.75 -30.12
C ASN A 18 68.05 -23.47 -29.97
N ARG A 19 68.04 -24.79 -29.68
CA ARG A 19 66.82 -25.55 -29.40
C ARG A 19 66.13 -25.08 -28.12
N ARG A 20 66.89 -24.78 -27.05
CA ARG A 20 66.36 -24.20 -25.80
C ARG A 20 65.77 -22.81 -26.06
N LEU A 21 66.48 -21.94 -26.77
CA LEU A 21 66.02 -20.59 -27.11
C LEU A 21 64.72 -20.60 -27.92
N LYS A 22 64.62 -21.45 -28.94
CA LYS A 22 63.39 -21.65 -29.73
C LYS A 22 62.22 -22.11 -28.87
N LEU A 23 62.45 -23.01 -27.91
CA LEU A 23 61.41 -23.46 -26.98
C LEU A 23 60.94 -22.31 -26.08
N THR A 24 61.87 -21.58 -25.45
CA THR A 24 61.55 -20.44 -24.56
C THR A 24 60.81 -19.32 -25.31
N VAL A 25 61.26 -18.97 -26.51
CA VAL A 25 60.59 -17.96 -27.36
C VAL A 25 59.20 -18.45 -27.79
N GLY A 26 59.05 -19.73 -28.15
CA GLY A 26 57.75 -20.31 -28.48
C GLY A 26 56.75 -20.28 -27.31
N VAL A 27 57.19 -20.61 -26.10
CA VAL A 27 56.37 -20.51 -24.88
C VAL A 27 56.02 -19.05 -24.56
N LEU A 28 56.97 -18.13 -24.68
CA LEU A 28 56.73 -16.70 -24.44
C LEU A 28 55.71 -16.13 -25.44
N LEU A 29 55.80 -16.50 -26.73
CA LEU A 29 54.83 -16.11 -27.75
C LEU A 29 53.45 -16.71 -27.50
N LEU A 30 53.36 -17.96 -27.04
CA LEU A 30 52.09 -18.58 -26.63
C LEU A 30 51.43 -17.84 -25.46
N LEU A 31 52.21 -17.48 -24.42
CA LEU A 31 51.71 -16.69 -23.29
C LEU A 31 51.26 -15.29 -23.73
N MET A 32 52.05 -14.62 -24.56
CA MET A 32 51.72 -13.30 -25.11
C MET A 32 50.48 -13.34 -26.04
N ALA A 33 50.21 -14.46 -26.71
CA ALA A 33 49.00 -14.65 -27.51
C ALA A 33 47.77 -15.04 -26.65
N ALA A 34 47.96 -15.63 -25.48
CA ALA A 34 46.89 -15.97 -24.54
C ALA A 34 46.39 -14.77 -23.73
N VAL A 35 47.24 -13.79 -23.42
CA VAL A 35 46.86 -12.60 -22.63
C VAL A 35 45.72 -11.79 -23.30
N PRO A 36 45.74 -11.49 -24.62
CA PRO A 36 44.61 -10.85 -25.31
C PRO A 36 43.30 -11.65 -25.23
N LEU A 37 43.34 -12.98 -25.24
CA LEU A 37 42.14 -13.82 -25.17
C LEU A 37 41.44 -13.72 -23.79
N ILE A 38 42.21 -13.49 -22.72
CA ILE A 38 41.66 -13.26 -21.38
C ILE A 38 41.16 -11.81 -21.23
N GLY A 39 41.85 -10.83 -21.84
CA GLY A 39 41.45 -9.42 -21.81
C GLY A 39 40.32 -9.03 -22.77
N ALA A 40 39.98 -9.87 -23.75
CA ALA A 40 38.96 -9.59 -24.76
C ALA A 40 37.55 -10.08 -24.38
N VAL A 41 37.34 -10.58 -23.15
CA VAL A 41 36.00 -10.83 -22.61
C VAL A 41 35.36 -9.47 -22.34
N MET A 42 34.69 -8.92 -23.35
CA MET A 42 33.90 -7.69 -23.19
C MET A 42 32.88 -7.92 -22.07
N PRO A 43 32.66 -6.95 -21.16
CA PRO A 43 31.57 -7.05 -20.21
C PRO A 43 30.27 -7.24 -20.99
N GLU A 44 29.52 -8.27 -20.62
CA GLU A 44 28.30 -8.66 -21.29
C GLU A 44 27.34 -7.46 -21.32
N GLN A 45 26.98 -7.02 -22.53
CA GLN A 45 26.17 -5.81 -22.70
C GLN A 45 24.80 -6.08 -22.09
N ILE A 46 24.52 -5.47 -20.94
CA ILE A 46 23.19 -5.51 -20.31
C ILE A 46 22.21 -4.96 -21.35
N PRO A 47 21.18 -5.73 -21.76
CA PRO A 47 20.24 -5.28 -22.78
C PRO A 47 19.52 -4.01 -22.31
N GLU A 48 19.53 -2.96 -23.15
CA GLU A 48 18.76 -1.72 -22.88
C GLU A 48 17.25 -2.00 -22.76
N LEU A 49 16.77 -3.06 -23.40
CA LEU A 49 15.39 -3.50 -23.38
C LEU A 49 15.31 -5.03 -23.26
N VAL A 50 14.62 -5.51 -22.22
CA VAL A 50 14.21 -6.91 -22.09
C VAL A 50 12.72 -7.02 -22.42
N GLN A 51 12.37 -7.83 -23.41
CA GLN A 51 10.97 -8.15 -23.73
C GLN A 51 10.66 -9.60 -23.35
N ALA A 52 9.64 -9.80 -22.52
CA ALA A 52 9.16 -11.12 -22.13
C ALA A 52 7.64 -11.11 -22.00
N ARG A 53 7.00 -12.28 -22.14
CA ARG A 53 5.56 -12.46 -21.86
C ARG A 53 5.25 -12.46 -20.36
N GLN A 54 6.26 -12.73 -19.54
CA GLN A 54 6.19 -12.77 -18.09
C GLN A 54 7.56 -12.42 -17.50
N PHE A 55 7.55 -11.68 -16.41
CA PHE A 55 8.69 -11.50 -15.52
C PHE A 55 8.37 -12.16 -14.17
N GLN A 56 9.37 -12.74 -13.52
CA GLN A 56 9.28 -13.32 -12.19
C GLN A 56 10.48 -12.88 -11.36
N VAL A 57 10.25 -12.52 -10.10
CA VAL A 57 11.29 -12.43 -9.07
C VAL A 57 11.19 -13.71 -8.25
N ILE A 58 12.28 -14.47 -8.21
CA ILE A 58 12.39 -15.74 -7.49
C ILE A 58 13.45 -15.53 -6.40
N ASP A 59 13.23 -16.08 -5.21
CA ASP A 59 14.17 -16.01 -4.09
C ASP A 59 15.14 -17.22 -4.05
N GLU A 60 15.83 -17.39 -2.92
CA GLU A 60 16.76 -18.50 -2.69
C GLU A 60 16.09 -19.88 -2.51
N ASP A 61 14.80 -19.91 -2.16
CA ASP A 61 14.00 -21.14 -1.94
C ASP A 61 13.20 -21.56 -3.21
N GLU A 62 13.55 -20.99 -4.37
CA GLU A 62 12.83 -21.13 -5.64
C GLU A 62 11.34 -20.70 -5.58
N ILE A 63 11.01 -19.76 -4.67
CA ILE A 63 9.67 -19.19 -4.51
C ILE A 63 9.55 -17.91 -5.32
N ILE A 64 8.55 -17.86 -6.20
CA ILE A 64 8.16 -16.63 -6.90
C ILE A 64 7.64 -15.63 -5.86
N ARG A 65 8.37 -14.54 -5.61
CA ARG A 65 7.98 -13.45 -4.70
C ARG A 65 7.22 -12.33 -5.41
N ALA A 66 7.46 -12.14 -6.70
CA ALA A 66 6.66 -11.27 -7.54
C ALA A 66 6.55 -11.84 -8.96
N SER A 67 5.42 -11.63 -9.63
CA SER A 67 5.32 -11.87 -11.07
C SER A 67 4.51 -10.78 -11.78
N MET A 68 4.89 -10.51 -13.03
CA MET A 68 4.21 -9.57 -13.92
C MET A 68 3.93 -10.26 -15.25
N ASN A 69 2.67 -10.29 -15.68
CA ASN A 69 2.23 -10.87 -16.94
C ASN A 69 0.96 -10.14 -17.45
N ILE A 70 0.31 -10.64 -18.50
CA ILE A 70 -0.90 -10.03 -19.09
C ILE A 70 -2.09 -9.93 -18.12
N GLY A 71 -2.15 -10.78 -17.10
CA GLY A 71 -3.14 -10.75 -16.02
C GLY A 71 -2.75 -9.87 -14.82
N GLY A 72 -1.74 -8.99 -15.00
CA GLY A 72 -1.32 -7.98 -14.04
C GLY A 72 -0.05 -8.32 -13.25
N ILE A 73 0.09 -7.70 -12.08
CA ILE A 73 1.24 -7.86 -11.17
C ILE A 73 0.74 -8.55 -9.89
N SER A 74 1.46 -9.56 -9.41
CA SER A 74 1.15 -10.29 -8.16
C SER A 74 2.39 -10.40 -7.28
N TYR A 75 2.24 -10.16 -5.98
CA TYR A 75 3.25 -10.39 -4.95
C TYR A 75 2.84 -11.57 -4.06
N TYR A 76 3.81 -12.36 -3.58
CA TYR A 76 3.57 -13.60 -2.84
C TYR A 76 4.38 -13.64 -1.53
N ASP A 77 3.84 -14.31 -0.51
CA ASP A 77 4.56 -14.64 0.72
C ASP A 77 5.41 -15.92 0.58
N GLU A 78 6.04 -16.31 1.69
CA GLU A 78 6.79 -17.56 1.84
C GLU A 78 5.93 -18.82 1.66
N ASN A 79 4.62 -18.72 1.88
CA ASN A 79 3.66 -19.79 1.71
C ASN A 79 3.08 -19.80 0.28
N ARG A 80 3.78 -19.18 -0.69
CA ARG A 80 3.43 -19.09 -2.12
C ARG A 80 2.04 -18.47 -2.36
N THR A 81 1.58 -17.65 -1.42
CA THR A 81 0.20 -17.14 -1.35
C THR A 81 0.18 -15.64 -1.71
N ILE A 82 -0.74 -15.24 -2.59
CA ILE A 82 -0.78 -13.88 -3.15
C ILE A 82 -1.15 -12.85 -2.06
N ARG A 83 -0.27 -11.88 -1.83
CA ARG A 83 -0.37 -10.82 -0.82
C ARG A 83 -0.95 -9.53 -1.33
N ALA A 84 -0.55 -9.17 -2.54
CA ALA A 84 -1.04 -8.01 -3.24
C ALA A 84 -1.15 -8.34 -4.71
N ARG A 85 -2.17 -7.82 -5.38
CA ARG A 85 -2.37 -8.01 -6.81
C ARG A 85 -2.93 -6.75 -7.44
N LEU A 86 -2.35 -6.35 -8.56
CA LEU A 86 -2.93 -5.36 -9.47
C LEU A 86 -3.43 -6.12 -10.70
N THR A 87 -4.72 -6.01 -11.04
CA THR A 87 -5.34 -6.52 -12.27
C THR A 87 -5.97 -5.37 -13.07
N ALA A 88 -6.72 -5.69 -14.13
CA ALA A 88 -7.59 -4.73 -14.80
C ALA A 88 -8.80 -4.30 -13.93
N ASP A 89 -9.16 -5.12 -12.94
CA ASP A 89 -10.32 -4.91 -12.06
C ASP A 89 -9.97 -4.06 -10.82
N GLY A 90 -8.67 -3.80 -10.60
CA GLY A 90 -8.20 -2.97 -9.48
C GLY A 90 -6.97 -3.51 -8.75
N PHE A 91 -6.73 -2.97 -7.57
CA PHE A 91 -5.69 -3.37 -6.62
C PHE A 91 -6.32 -4.09 -5.42
N PHE A 92 -5.75 -5.24 -5.06
CA PHE A 92 -6.17 -6.12 -3.98
C PHE A 92 -5.00 -6.34 -3.02
N HIS A 93 -5.25 -6.32 -1.72
CA HIS A 93 -4.26 -6.66 -0.69
C HIS A 93 -4.90 -7.51 0.42
N TRP A 94 -4.31 -8.67 0.70
CA TRP A 94 -4.80 -9.63 1.69
C TRP A 94 -3.93 -9.63 2.95
N ASP A 95 -4.57 -9.87 4.10
CA ASP A 95 -3.91 -10.13 5.39
C ASP A 95 -3.22 -11.51 5.43
N GLU A 96 -2.50 -11.79 6.52
CA GLU A 96 -1.67 -13.00 6.68
C GLU A 96 -2.46 -14.31 6.46
N ASN A 97 -3.75 -14.33 6.82
CA ASN A 97 -4.61 -15.51 6.73
C ASN A 97 -5.46 -15.58 5.44
N ARG A 98 -5.48 -14.51 4.64
CA ARG A 98 -6.41 -14.22 3.52
C ARG A 98 -7.84 -13.85 3.92
N GLU A 99 -8.07 -13.51 5.17
CA GLU A 99 -9.41 -13.33 5.74
C GLU A 99 -9.90 -11.88 5.53
N SER A 100 -9.11 -10.89 5.92
CA SER A 100 -9.28 -9.48 5.54
C SER A 100 -8.74 -9.15 4.14
N LEU A 101 -9.43 -8.23 3.44
CA LEU A 101 -9.07 -7.71 2.11
C LEU A 101 -9.22 -6.18 2.07
N ALA A 102 -8.17 -5.48 1.64
CA ALA A 102 -8.27 -4.13 1.11
C ALA A 102 -8.35 -4.16 -0.43
N LEU A 103 -9.37 -3.51 -0.99
CA LEU A 103 -9.64 -3.44 -2.43
C LEU A 103 -9.72 -1.96 -2.86
N MET A 104 -9.19 -1.66 -4.04
CA MET A 104 -9.42 -0.42 -4.78
C MET A 104 -9.77 -0.78 -6.22
N SER A 105 -10.99 -0.47 -6.67
CA SER A 105 -11.49 -0.68 -8.03
C SER A 105 -12.12 0.62 -8.58
N ASP A 106 -12.68 0.55 -9.79
CA ASP A 106 -13.47 1.65 -10.37
C ASP A 106 -14.74 1.98 -9.53
N ASP A 107 -15.24 1.02 -8.74
CA ASP A 107 -16.40 1.20 -7.86
C ASP A 107 -16.06 1.94 -6.55
N GLY A 108 -14.78 1.95 -6.14
CA GLY A 108 -14.35 2.58 -4.90
C GLY A 108 -13.20 1.88 -4.17
N ILE A 109 -13.05 2.22 -2.88
CA ILE A 109 -12.09 1.61 -1.95
C ILE A 109 -12.87 0.91 -0.84
N PHE A 110 -12.55 -0.36 -0.61
CA PHE A 110 -13.23 -1.23 0.35
C PHE A 110 -12.22 -1.88 1.29
N TYR A 111 -12.62 -2.12 2.53
CA TYR A 111 -11.89 -2.98 3.47
C TYR A 111 -12.87 -3.95 4.12
N THR A 112 -12.58 -5.26 4.06
CA THR A 112 -13.27 -6.30 4.83
C THR A 112 -12.43 -6.72 6.04
N ASP A 113 -13.10 -7.09 7.13
CA ASP A 113 -12.47 -7.81 8.23
C ASP A 113 -12.35 -9.32 7.96
N ASP A 114 -11.82 -10.04 8.94
CA ASP A 114 -11.55 -11.49 8.88
C ASP A 114 -12.81 -12.35 8.66
N ASN A 115 -14.00 -11.81 8.98
CA ASN A 115 -15.28 -12.47 8.72
C ASN A 115 -15.83 -12.14 7.31
N GLN A 116 -15.05 -11.47 6.47
CA GLN A 116 -15.43 -10.91 5.18
C GLN A 116 -16.54 -9.83 5.28
N THR A 117 -16.75 -9.24 6.47
CA THR A 117 -17.67 -8.12 6.65
C THR A 117 -16.99 -6.82 6.19
N ILE A 118 -17.61 -6.09 5.25
CA ILE A 118 -17.14 -4.76 4.86
C ILE A 118 -17.19 -3.82 6.07
N ARG A 119 -16.05 -3.25 6.46
CA ARG A 119 -15.92 -2.31 7.59
C ARG A 119 -15.73 -0.88 7.13
N VAL A 120 -15.08 -0.67 6.00
CA VAL A 120 -14.92 0.65 5.39
C VAL A 120 -15.25 0.54 3.91
N GLU A 121 -16.01 1.49 3.43
CA GLU A 121 -16.40 1.63 2.04
C GLU A 121 -16.31 3.11 1.67
N MET A 122 -15.63 3.41 0.56
CA MET A 122 -15.50 4.74 -0.02
C MET A 122 -15.85 4.64 -1.50
N ASP A 123 -17.00 5.17 -1.87
CA ASP A 123 -17.63 5.06 -3.18
C ASP A 123 -18.01 6.46 -3.71
N ALA A 124 -18.79 6.52 -4.78
CA ALA A 124 -19.29 7.79 -5.33
C ALA A 124 -20.35 8.50 -4.45
N ASP A 125 -21.02 7.77 -3.55
CA ASP A 125 -22.02 8.31 -2.62
C ASP A 125 -21.36 8.87 -1.34
N GLY A 126 -20.20 8.34 -0.95
CA GLY A 126 -19.33 8.92 0.08
C GLY A 126 -18.47 7.89 0.81
N ILE A 127 -18.39 8.02 2.14
CA ILE A 127 -17.62 7.14 3.02
C ILE A 127 -18.56 6.53 4.06
N ARG A 128 -18.47 5.22 4.29
CA ARG A 128 -19.21 4.48 5.32
C ARG A 128 -18.24 3.66 6.18
N TYR A 129 -18.47 3.68 7.49
CA TYR A 129 -17.82 2.81 8.46
C TYR A 129 -18.88 1.93 9.15
N LEU A 130 -18.63 0.62 9.19
CA LEU A 130 -19.55 -0.40 9.68
C LEU A 130 -18.92 -1.22 10.82
N ASP A 131 -19.76 -1.77 11.69
CA ASP A 131 -19.34 -2.71 12.73
C ASP A 131 -19.15 -4.15 12.21
N GLU A 132 -18.75 -5.06 13.09
CA GLU A 132 -18.52 -6.49 12.82
C GLU A 132 -19.78 -7.25 12.39
N ASN A 133 -20.96 -6.66 12.58
CA ASN A 133 -22.24 -7.20 12.17
C ASN A 133 -22.75 -6.55 10.86
N GLY A 134 -21.95 -5.70 10.21
CA GLY A 134 -22.32 -4.95 9.01
C GLY A 134 -23.31 -3.80 9.28
N ILE A 135 -23.39 -3.30 10.52
CA ILE A 135 -24.25 -2.17 10.90
C ILE A 135 -23.46 -0.87 10.76
N LEU A 136 -24.03 0.10 10.06
CA LEU A 136 -23.46 1.44 9.91
C LEU A 136 -23.20 2.09 11.29
N ARG A 137 -21.98 2.58 11.50
CA ARG A 137 -21.54 3.31 12.70
C ARG A 137 -21.15 4.76 12.41
N ALA A 138 -20.63 5.06 11.22
CA ALA A 138 -20.48 6.43 10.76
C ALA A 138 -20.61 6.54 9.24
N SER A 139 -21.05 7.70 8.76
CA SER A 139 -21.02 8.03 7.32
C SER A 139 -20.67 9.49 7.07
N ILE A 140 -20.12 9.73 5.88
CA ILE A 140 -19.93 11.05 5.26
C ILE A 140 -20.50 10.93 3.84
N ASN A 141 -21.47 11.74 3.47
CA ASN A 141 -22.04 11.77 2.12
C ASN A 141 -22.54 13.18 1.76
N ALA A 142 -23.21 13.33 0.61
CA ALA A 142 -23.76 14.62 0.17
C ALA A 142 -24.78 15.25 1.16
N GLY A 143 -25.41 14.45 2.03
CA GLY A 143 -26.29 14.90 3.11
C GLY A 143 -25.54 15.33 4.38
N GLY A 144 -24.22 15.13 4.45
CA GLY A 144 -23.38 15.53 5.58
C GLY A 144 -22.71 14.36 6.30
N ILE A 145 -22.47 14.52 7.60
CA ILE A 145 -21.78 13.55 8.46
C ILE A 145 -22.77 13.00 9.48
N ALA A 146 -22.74 11.70 9.75
CA ALA A 146 -23.54 11.06 10.81
C ALA A 146 -22.71 10.06 11.61
N HIS A 147 -22.99 9.97 12.91
CA HIS A 147 -22.54 8.89 13.80
C HIS A 147 -23.76 8.13 14.33
N VAL A 148 -23.70 6.81 14.30
CA VAL A 148 -24.79 5.88 14.61
C VAL A 148 -24.39 4.99 15.77
N GLY A 149 -25.24 4.95 16.80
CA GLY A 149 -24.99 4.16 18.02
C GLY A 149 -25.42 2.71 17.85
N ASP A 150 -25.13 1.90 18.87
CA ASP A 150 -25.26 0.43 18.81
C ASP A 150 -26.63 -0.06 18.33
N ASN A 151 -27.69 0.65 18.72
CA ASN A 151 -29.07 0.35 18.33
C ASN A 151 -29.50 0.83 16.92
N GLY A 152 -28.55 1.21 16.07
CA GLY A 152 -28.81 1.64 14.68
C GLY A 152 -29.39 3.05 14.54
N LYS A 153 -29.53 3.82 15.63
CA LYS A 153 -30.00 5.21 15.58
C LYS A 153 -28.85 6.20 15.52
N VAL A 154 -29.03 7.26 14.74
CA VAL A 154 -28.14 8.44 14.71
C VAL A 154 -28.03 9.02 16.13
N ARG A 155 -26.80 9.28 16.59
CA ARG A 155 -26.49 9.93 17.87
C ARG A 155 -25.95 11.34 17.70
N SER A 156 -25.35 11.63 16.55
CA SER A 156 -25.04 12.98 16.12
C SER A 156 -25.01 13.06 14.60
N SER A 157 -25.33 14.25 14.08
CA SER A 157 -25.19 14.57 12.67
C SER A 157 -24.73 16.02 12.47
N MET A 158 -24.10 16.27 11.32
CA MET A 158 -23.77 17.59 10.81
C MET A 158 -24.26 17.66 9.36
N THR A 159 -25.15 18.61 9.08
CA THR A 159 -25.72 18.87 7.75
C THR A 159 -25.57 20.36 7.41
N ASP A 160 -26.06 20.77 6.26
CA ASP A 160 -26.22 22.19 5.88
C ASP A 160 -27.12 22.99 6.84
N TYR A 161 -28.05 22.33 7.54
CA TYR A 161 -28.90 22.95 8.57
C TYR A 161 -28.17 23.19 9.90
N GLY A 162 -27.06 22.50 10.15
CA GLY A 162 -26.27 22.64 11.38
C GLY A 162 -25.83 21.31 12.00
N VAL A 163 -25.58 21.31 13.31
CA VAL A 163 -25.10 20.15 14.07
C VAL A 163 -26.16 19.74 15.09
N GLU A 164 -26.50 18.46 15.15
CA GLU A 164 -27.49 17.91 16.08
C GLU A 164 -26.94 16.70 16.86
N SER A 165 -27.47 16.48 18.06
CA SER A 165 -27.19 15.30 18.88
C SER A 165 -28.46 14.68 19.45
N PHE A 166 -28.47 13.36 19.62
CA PHE A 166 -29.63 12.56 19.94
C PHE A 166 -29.31 11.50 21.01
N ASP A 167 -30.28 11.23 21.90
CA ASP A 167 -30.18 10.13 22.85
C ASP A 167 -30.50 8.78 22.19
N GLU A 168 -30.51 7.71 22.99
CA GLU A 168 -30.74 6.34 22.53
C GLU A 168 -32.14 6.12 21.96
N ASN A 169 -33.10 6.98 22.29
CA ASN A 169 -34.45 6.90 21.75
C ASN A 169 -34.58 7.65 20.41
N GLY A 170 -33.58 8.47 20.06
CA GLY A 170 -33.63 9.38 18.91
C GLY A 170 -34.20 10.75 19.28
N THR A 171 -34.35 11.05 20.58
CA THR A 171 -34.78 12.38 21.04
C THR A 171 -33.61 13.35 20.93
N ARG A 172 -33.83 14.48 20.25
CA ARG A 172 -32.82 15.54 20.08
C ARG A 172 -32.45 16.16 21.44
N ARG A 173 -31.18 16.05 21.82
CA ARG A 173 -30.62 16.57 23.09
C ARG A 173 -29.86 17.87 22.90
N GLY A 174 -29.29 18.09 21.73
CA GLY A 174 -28.68 19.35 21.37
C GLY A 174 -28.88 19.65 19.89
N ALA A 175 -28.97 20.92 19.54
CA ALA A 175 -28.76 21.36 18.17
C ALA A 175 -28.16 22.76 18.12
N MET A 176 -27.34 23.01 17.11
CA MET A 176 -26.82 24.32 16.71
C MET A 176 -27.16 24.49 15.24
N THR A 177 -28.07 25.41 14.94
CA THR A 177 -28.64 25.65 13.60
C THR A 177 -28.72 27.14 13.31
N VAL A 178 -29.16 27.53 12.11
CA VAL A 178 -29.49 28.93 11.79
C VAL A 178 -30.53 29.56 12.73
N ALA A 179 -31.41 28.76 13.35
CA ALA A 179 -32.38 29.25 14.34
C ALA A 179 -31.74 29.54 15.72
N GLY A 180 -30.51 29.07 15.95
CA GLY A 180 -29.78 29.21 17.21
C GLY A 180 -29.34 27.88 17.82
N ILE A 181 -29.04 27.90 19.11
CA ILE A 181 -28.58 26.75 19.89
C ILE A 181 -29.68 26.32 20.86
N LEU A 182 -29.96 25.02 20.95
CA LEU A 182 -30.88 24.45 21.93
C LEU A 182 -30.26 23.26 22.68
N TYR A 183 -30.73 23.06 23.90
CA TYR A 183 -30.53 21.83 24.69
C TYR A 183 -31.90 21.28 25.11
N GLY A 184 -32.13 19.98 24.90
CA GLY A 184 -33.39 19.28 25.16
C GLY A 184 -33.31 18.27 26.30
N ASP A 185 -34.43 18.04 26.98
CA ASP A 185 -34.63 16.90 27.88
C ASP A 185 -35.02 15.61 27.13
N GLU A 186 -35.13 14.51 27.88
CA GLU A 186 -35.48 13.16 27.40
C GLU A 186 -36.89 13.06 26.81
N ASN A 187 -37.76 14.04 27.11
CA ASN A 187 -39.09 14.16 26.53
C ASN A 187 -39.09 15.06 25.26
N GLY A 188 -37.93 15.53 24.83
CA GLY A 188 -37.77 16.43 23.69
C GLY A 188 -38.21 17.87 23.98
N THR A 189 -38.38 18.26 25.24
CA THR A 189 -38.67 19.65 25.62
C THR A 189 -37.35 20.42 25.72
N SER A 190 -37.22 21.50 24.93
CA SER A 190 -36.09 22.42 25.02
C SER A 190 -36.03 23.07 26.41
N ARG A 191 -34.90 22.89 27.11
CA ARG A 191 -34.65 23.42 28.47
C ARG A 191 -33.76 24.65 28.49
N ALA A 192 -32.89 24.79 27.48
CA ALA A 192 -32.15 26.00 27.22
C ALA A 192 -32.23 26.32 25.72
N VAL A 193 -32.45 27.59 25.38
CA VAL A 193 -32.46 28.08 24.00
C VAL A 193 -31.70 29.40 23.93
N MET A 194 -30.80 29.53 22.96
CA MET A 194 -30.19 30.78 22.52
C MET A 194 -30.63 31.00 21.07
N ALA A 195 -31.46 32.02 20.84
CA ALA A 195 -31.96 32.39 19.52
C ALA A 195 -31.71 33.88 19.26
N ALA A 196 -32.12 34.38 18.08
CA ALA A 196 -31.91 35.79 17.69
C ALA A 196 -32.53 36.81 18.67
N ASN A 197 -33.56 36.42 19.44
CA ASN A 197 -34.22 37.22 20.45
C ASN A 197 -33.65 37.02 21.88
N GLY A 198 -32.52 36.34 22.04
CA GLY A 198 -31.82 36.18 23.32
C GLY A 198 -31.71 34.75 23.83
N ILE A 199 -31.45 34.61 25.14
CA ILE A 199 -31.27 33.32 25.82
C ILE A 199 -32.41 33.11 26.81
N GLY A 200 -32.98 31.91 26.85
CA GLY A 200 -34.03 31.51 27.79
C GLY A 200 -33.85 30.08 28.32
N TYR A 201 -34.26 29.87 29.58
CA TYR A 201 -34.38 28.56 30.21
C TYR A 201 -35.85 28.22 30.47
N TYR A 202 -36.22 26.95 30.29
CA TYR A 202 -37.60 26.48 30.37
C TYR A 202 -37.73 25.28 31.32
N ASP A 203 -38.92 25.12 31.92
CA ASP A 203 -39.31 23.92 32.67
C ASP A 203 -39.77 22.79 31.73
N GLU A 204 -40.08 21.63 32.32
CA GLU A 204 -40.60 20.44 31.62
C GLU A 204 -41.94 20.69 30.89
N ASN A 205 -42.69 21.69 31.35
CA ASN A 205 -43.98 22.13 30.81
C ASN A 205 -43.81 23.26 29.77
N ARG A 206 -42.58 23.51 29.30
CA ARG A 206 -42.20 24.57 28.32
C ARG A 206 -42.51 25.99 28.80
N ARG A 207 -42.60 26.21 30.11
CA ARG A 207 -42.77 27.56 30.69
C ARG A 207 -41.40 28.20 30.87
N LEU A 208 -41.28 29.46 30.49
CA LEU A 208 -40.06 30.24 30.67
C LEU A 208 -39.78 30.44 32.17
N VAL A 209 -38.65 29.92 32.64
CA VAL A 209 -38.18 30.06 34.02
C VAL A 209 -37.27 31.29 34.15
N TRP A 210 -36.46 31.56 33.13
CA TRP A 210 -35.54 32.69 33.10
C TRP A 210 -35.26 33.12 31.66
N ARG A 211 -35.02 34.43 31.44
CA ARG A 211 -34.46 34.95 30.19
C ARG A 211 -33.36 35.96 30.46
N ALA A 212 -32.41 36.08 29.55
CA ALA A 212 -31.44 37.15 29.56
C ALA A 212 -32.15 38.52 29.50
N PRO A 213 -31.62 39.56 30.17
CA PRO A 213 -32.14 40.91 30.01
C PRO A 213 -32.06 41.39 28.56
N GLU A 214 -33.09 42.10 28.11
CA GLU A 214 -33.02 42.88 26.87
C GLU A 214 -31.91 43.94 27.02
N ARG A 215 -31.11 44.15 25.96
CA ARG A 215 -30.02 45.13 25.90
C ARG A 215 -30.46 46.40 25.20
#